data_AF-A0A2M7VQ12-F1
#
_entry.id   AF-A0A2M7VQ12-F1
#
_cell.length_a   1.000
_cell.length_b   1.000
_cell.length_c   1.000
_cell.angle_alpha   90.00
_cell.angle_beta   90.00
_cell.angle_gamma   90.00
#
_symmetry.space_group_name_H-M   'P 1'
#
loop_
_entity.id
_entity.type
_entity.pdbx_description
1 polymer ?
#
loop_
_entity_poly.entity_id
_entity_poly.type
_entity_poly.pdbx_seq_one_letter_code
_entity_poly.pdbx_strand_id
1 'polypeptide(L)'
;MKSLIKILLSFCLTFLLFSCAKNTQTSELKQGVWRGIIDIQGNDLPFNFEILKTGEAYSATLINGTERISLDEVSVQGDSVLIKMHIFDIDIRAKINGDNLSGLYIKNYADNYRLPFKATFGKVGRFDHPQSNGKFDGRWETTFVNEEGREIPAEGIFKTEGALLTGTFLTKTGDYRYLEGYTDENAMHLFTFDGTHAFVFTADLQTDGTLKGVYYSGRSSKEPFTAKNNPNFELPNALELTYLKEGFDKVSFSFPGLDGKPVTLDDEKYKGKVVLLQIFGTWCPNCMDETRFYKDWYDKNKAQGVEIIGLAYENPKNGKFDFDYAKSRVEKMKEKYQVGYDYVLAGISESSDASRSLPMLNKVISFPTTIFIDRKGIVRRIHTGFSGPATGKYYEDFVEDFNGFMKTLIAEEE
;
A
#
# COMPACT_ATOMS: atom_id res chain seq x y z
N MET A 1 38.93 71.54 -11.47
CA MET A 1 38.82 70.41 -10.52
C MET A 1 37.38 70.10 -10.05
N LYS A 2 36.33 70.48 -10.80
CA LYS A 2 34.91 70.15 -10.47
C LYS A 2 34.15 69.45 -11.61
N SER A 3 34.78 69.22 -12.77
CA SER A 3 34.14 68.62 -13.95
C SER A 3 34.58 67.19 -14.27
N LEU A 4 35.69 66.69 -13.71
CA LEU A 4 36.13 65.30 -13.93
C LEU A 4 35.50 64.29 -12.95
N ILE A 5 34.98 64.76 -11.80
CA ILE A 5 34.42 63.90 -10.76
C ILE A 5 32.96 63.50 -11.07
N LYS A 6 32.23 64.26 -11.89
CA LYS A 6 30.85 63.93 -12.28
C LYS A 6 30.75 62.84 -13.36
N ILE A 7 31.79 62.64 -14.16
CA ILE A 7 31.79 61.60 -15.21
C ILE A 7 32.19 60.24 -14.62
N LEU A 8 33.05 60.19 -13.59
CA LEU A 8 33.37 58.93 -12.91
C LEU A 8 32.23 58.39 -12.03
N LEU A 9 31.38 59.25 -11.46
CA LEU A 9 30.22 58.77 -10.68
C LEU A 9 29.05 58.29 -11.55
N SER A 10 28.94 58.74 -12.82
CA SER A 10 27.89 58.27 -13.73
C SER A 10 28.22 56.92 -14.38
N PHE A 11 29.51 56.56 -14.48
CA PHE A 11 29.95 55.28 -15.04
C PHE A 11 30.03 54.16 -14.00
N CYS A 12 30.11 54.51 -12.70
CA CYS A 12 30.12 53.52 -11.61
C CYS A 12 28.71 53.12 -11.15
N LEU A 13 27.67 53.93 -11.47
CA LEU A 13 26.28 53.63 -11.09
C LEU A 13 25.52 52.78 -12.12
N THR A 14 26.05 52.65 -13.35
CA THR A 14 25.45 51.81 -14.41
C THR A 14 25.93 50.36 -14.39
N PHE A 15 27.00 50.04 -13.64
CA PHE A 15 27.50 48.66 -13.49
C PHE A 15 26.92 47.91 -12.29
N LEU A 16 26.15 48.56 -11.42
CA LEU A 16 25.53 47.94 -10.24
C LEU A 16 24.14 47.35 -10.49
N LEU A 17 23.55 47.52 -11.68
CA LEU A 17 22.23 46.97 -12.02
C LEU A 17 22.27 45.65 -12.81
N PHE A 18 23.46 45.15 -13.19
CA PHE A 18 23.60 43.86 -13.89
C PHE A 18 24.08 42.70 -13.00
N SER A 19 24.24 42.90 -11.69
CA SER A 19 24.76 41.86 -10.77
C SER A 19 23.68 41.10 -9.99
N CYS A 20 22.44 41.07 -10.48
CA CYS A 20 21.38 40.23 -9.94
C CYS A 20 20.65 39.42 -11.02
N ALA A 21 21.34 39.03 -12.09
CA ALA A 21 20.97 37.79 -12.77
C ALA A 21 21.56 36.64 -11.93
N LYS A 22 20.90 36.31 -10.79
CA LYS A 22 21.00 34.93 -10.31
C LYS A 22 20.53 34.11 -11.50
N ASN A 23 21.48 33.42 -12.13
CA ASN A 23 21.19 32.41 -13.12
C ASN A 23 20.37 31.36 -12.35
N THR A 24 19.06 31.56 -12.28
CA THR A 24 18.13 30.60 -11.70
C THR A 24 18.12 29.48 -12.71
N GLN A 25 19.13 28.62 -12.61
CA GLN A 25 19.15 27.37 -13.33
C GLN A 25 17.92 26.64 -12.79
N THR A 26 16.82 26.76 -13.52
CA THR A 26 15.57 26.07 -13.21
C THR A 26 15.90 24.60 -13.31
N SER A 27 16.04 23.95 -12.17
CA SER A 27 16.24 22.51 -12.09
C SER A 27 14.96 21.84 -12.60
N GLU A 28 14.95 21.47 -13.87
CA GLU A 28 13.83 20.77 -14.47
C GLU A 28 13.82 19.31 -13.99
N LEU A 29 12.66 18.83 -13.54
CA LEU A 29 12.46 17.41 -13.30
C LEU A 29 12.34 16.70 -14.66
N LYS A 30 13.35 15.89 -15.00
CA LYS A 30 13.40 15.16 -16.28
C LYS A 30 12.28 14.13 -16.40
N GLN A 31 11.66 14.08 -17.57
CA GLN A 31 10.68 13.06 -17.94
C GLN A 31 11.38 11.74 -18.31
N GLY A 32 10.74 10.63 -17.97
CA GLY A 32 11.23 9.27 -18.20
C GLY A 32 11.50 8.51 -16.90
N VAL A 33 12.23 7.40 -17.02
CA VAL A 33 12.45 6.46 -15.90
C VAL A 33 13.52 6.97 -14.94
N TRP A 34 13.20 6.89 -13.66
CA TRP A 34 14.10 7.10 -12.54
C TRP A 34 14.23 5.80 -11.72
N ARG A 35 15.42 5.55 -11.19
CA ARG A 35 15.63 4.54 -10.16
C ARG A 35 15.77 5.23 -8.81
N GLY A 36 14.77 5.06 -7.95
CA GLY A 36 14.77 5.50 -6.57
C GLY A 36 15.39 4.45 -5.64
N ILE A 37 15.95 4.93 -4.54
CA ILE A 37 16.44 4.13 -3.43
C ILE A 37 16.00 4.78 -2.13
N ILE A 38 15.33 4.02 -1.27
CA ILE A 38 15.10 4.40 0.13
C ILE A 38 16.08 3.61 1.00
N ASP A 39 16.73 4.28 1.95
CA ASP A 39 17.53 3.58 2.97
C ASP A 39 16.59 2.95 4.01
N ILE A 40 16.63 1.62 4.10
CA ILE A 40 15.91 0.82 5.08
C ILE A 40 16.94 0.18 6.00
N GLN A 41 17.23 0.88 7.10
CA GLN A 41 18.11 0.36 8.16
C GLN A 41 19.53 0.04 7.63
N GLY A 42 20.04 0.87 6.72
CA GLY A 42 21.32 0.65 6.05
C GLY A 42 21.28 -0.31 4.85
N ASN A 43 20.10 -0.84 4.51
CA ASN A 43 19.88 -1.61 3.28
C ASN A 43 19.27 -0.70 2.22
N ASP A 44 19.79 -0.76 0.98
CA ASP A 44 19.18 -0.06 -0.14
C ASP A 44 17.88 -0.79 -0.56
N LEU A 45 16.75 -0.08 -0.56
CA LEU A 45 15.49 -0.51 -1.18
C LEU A 45 15.35 0.16 -2.56
N PRO A 46 15.75 -0.51 -3.66
CA PRO A 46 15.61 0.03 -5.01
C PRO A 46 14.17 -0.11 -5.52
N PHE A 47 13.72 0.92 -6.24
CA PHE A 47 12.46 0.89 -6.98
C PHE A 47 12.53 1.80 -8.21
N ASN A 48 11.61 1.64 -9.16
CA ASN A 48 11.51 2.53 -10.30
C ASN A 48 10.25 3.36 -10.26
N PHE A 49 10.32 4.54 -10.83
CA PHE A 49 9.16 5.34 -11.17
C PHE A 49 9.42 6.09 -12.47
N GLU A 50 8.38 6.32 -13.24
CA GLU A 50 8.46 7.05 -14.50
C GLU A 50 7.79 8.41 -14.32
N ILE A 51 8.51 9.49 -14.59
CA ILE A 51 7.97 10.86 -14.58
C ILE A 51 7.42 11.19 -15.95
N LEU A 52 6.18 11.69 -15.98
CA LEU A 52 5.56 12.26 -17.16
C LEU A 52 5.25 13.75 -16.91
N LYS A 53 5.39 14.58 -17.95
CA LYS A 53 4.93 15.98 -17.92
C LYS A 53 3.96 16.21 -19.07
N THR A 54 2.75 16.64 -18.76
CA THR A 54 1.73 17.02 -19.76
C THR A 54 1.41 18.51 -19.59
N GLY A 55 1.85 19.34 -20.54
CA GLY A 55 1.84 20.79 -20.35
C GLY A 55 2.75 21.20 -19.19
N GLU A 56 2.20 21.85 -18.17
CA GLU A 56 2.92 22.21 -16.94
C GLU A 56 2.72 21.20 -15.79
N ALA A 57 1.80 20.25 -15.93
CA ALA A 57 1.49 19.28 -14.89
C ALA A 57 2.46 18.09 -14.94
N TYR A 58 2.99 17.70 -13.79
CA TYR A 58 3.76 16.46 -13.62
C TYR A 58 2.89 15.37 -13.01
N SER A 59 3.13 14.13 -13.44
CA SER A 59 2.65 12.92 -12.79
C SER A 59 3.77 11.88 -12.76
N ALA A 60 3.58 10.81 -12.00
CA ALA A 60 4.49 9.69 -12.01
C ALA A 60 3.75 8.35 -12.04
N THR A 61 4.40 7.32 -12.58
CA THR A 61 3.97 5.92 -12.41
C THR A 61 5.00 5.20 -11.55
N LEU A 62 4.59 4.75 -10.36
CA LEU A 62 5.42 3.89 -9.52
C LEU A 62 5.37 2.45 -10.06
N ILE A 63 6.54 1.80 -10.11
CA ILE A 63 6.73 0.48 -10.71
C ILE A 63 7.14 -0.50 -9.61
N ASN A 64 6.26 -1.47 -9.32
CA ASN A 64 6.48 -2.51 -8.32
C ASN A 64 6.33 -3.91 -8.94
N GLY A 65 7.42 -4.45 -9.48
CA GLY A 65 7.35 -5.65 -10.33
C GLY A 65 6.44 -5.41 -11.54
N THR A 66 5.39 -6.21 -11.67
CA THR A 66 4.36 -6.03 -12.72
C THR A 66 3.32 -4.97 -12.38
N GLU A 67 3.23 -4.52 -11.12
CA GLU A 67 2.30 -3.50 -10.68
C GLU A 67 2.70 -2.10 -11.17
N ARG A 68 1.70 -1.30 -11.55
CA ARG A 68 1.82 0.11 -11.94
C ARG A 68 0.85 0.95 -11.13
N ILE A 69 1.37 1.90 -10.37
CA ILE A 69 0.58 2.76 -9.47
C ILE A 69 0.69 4.21 -9.96
N SER A 70 -0.44 4.81 -10.33
CA SER A 70 -0.48 6.20 -10.83
C SER A 70 -0.41 7.21 -9.69
N LEU A 71 0.64 8.02 -9.68
CA LEU A 71 0.88 9.12 -8.76
C LEU A 71 0.54 10.44 -9.46
N ASP A 72 -0.69 10.90 -9.27
CA ASP A 72 -1.23 12.06 -10.01
C ASP A 72 -0.80 13.41 -9.41
N GLU A 73 -0.21 13.39 -8.22
CA GLU A 73 0.18 14.57 -7.45
C GLU A 73 1.70 14.68 -7.38
N VAL A 74 2.29 15.24 -8.44
CA VAL A 74 3.71 15.63 -8.50
C VAL A 74 3.81 17.12 -8.71
N SER A 75 4.55 17.80 -7.83
CA SER A 75 4.76 19.24 -7.91
C SER A 75 6.25 19.58 -7.83
N VAL A 76 6.65 20.59 -8.61
CA VAL A 76 8.02 21.10 -8.66
C VAL A 76 7.97 22.59 -8.34
N GLN A 77 8.78 23.02 -7.36
CA GLN A 77 8.94 24.42 -6.99
C GLN A 77 10.44 24.73 -6.86
N GLY A 78 10.97 25.53 -7.79
CA GLY A 78 12.41 25.81 -7.83
C GLY A 78 13.22 24.54 -8.07
N ASP A 79 14.07 24.18 -7.12
CA ASP A 79 14.87 22.94 -7.14
C ASP A 79 14.24 21.80 -6.33
N SER A 80 13.00 21.95 -5.87
CA SER A 80 12.34 20.99 -4.98
C SER A 80 11.22 20.25 -5.72
N VAL A 81 11.16 18.93 -5.56
CA VAL A 81 10.06 18.07 -6.01
C VAL A 81 9.35 17.44 -4.81
N LEU A 82 8.03 17.45 -4.87
CA LEU A 82 7.14 16.71 -3.98
C LEU A 82 6.33 15.71 -4.81
N ILE A 83 6.44 14.44 -4.46
CA ILE A 83 5.68 13.32 -5.06
C ILE A 83 4.84 12.70 -3.95
N LYS A 84 3.50 12.77 -4.05
CA LYS A 84 2.63 12.10 -3.08
C LYS A 84 2.42 10.64 -3.45
N MET A 85 2.51 9.73 -2.48
CA MET A 85 2.40 8.28 -2.69
C MET A 85 0.93 7.85 -2.74
N HIS A 86 0.25 8.15 -3.85
CA HIS A 86 -1.10 7.64 -4.13
C HIS A 86 -2.12 8.08 -3.05
N ILE A 87 -2.98 7.16 -2.60
CA ILE A 87 -3.93 7.31 -1.49
C ILE A 87 -3.27 7.22 -0.12
N PHE A 88 -1.96 6.96 -0.04
CA PHE A 88 -1.25 6.87 1.23
C PHE A 88 -0.85 8.26 1.71
N ASP A 89 -0.84 8.47 3.03
CA ASP A 89 -0.46 9.76 3.61
C ASP A 89 1.06 9.86 3.75
N ILE A 90 1.72 9.76 2.61
CA ILE A 90 3.15 9.55 2.48
C ILE A 90 3.67 10.36 1.30
N ASP A 91 4.82 11.00 1.48
CA ASP A 91 5.45 11.87 0.48
C ASP A 91 6.90 11.46 0.22
N ILE A 92 7.36 11.66 -1.01
CA ILE A 92 8.78 11.87 -1.30
C ILE A 92 8.99 13.37 -1.49
N ARG A 93 9.92 13.95 -0.71
CA ARG A 93 10.36 15.34 -0.85
C ARG A 93 11.84 15.37 -1.14
N ALA A 94 12.22 15.85 -2.32
CA ALA A 94 13.61 15.79 -2.77
C ALA A 94 14.05 17.06 -3.49
N LYS A 95 15.35 17.31 -3.45
CA LYS A 95 16.02 18.33 -4.24
C LYS A 95 16.49 17.75 -5.57
N ILE A 96 16.28 18.49 -6.66
CA ILE A 96 16.70 18.19 -8.03
C ILE A 96 18.11 18.72 -8.25
N ASN A 97 19.04 17.81 -8.55
CA ASN A 97 20.45 18.08 -8.83
C ASN A 97 20.84 17.42 -10.16
N GLY A 98 20.44 18.04 -11.28
CA GLY A 98 20.65 17.49 -12.62
C GLY A 98 19.93 16.15 -12.80
N ASP A 99 20.71 15.07 -12.97
CA ASP A 99 20.19 13.69 -13.10
C ASP A 99 19.92 12.98 -11.78
N ASN A 100 20.02 13.69 -10.65
CA ASN A 100 19.86 13.10 -9.33
C ASN A 100 18.79 13.81 -8.51
N LEU A 101 18.07 13.03 -7.70
CA LEU A 101 17.24 13.51 -6.61
C LEU A 101 17.88 13.10 -5.28
N SER A 102 17.83 14.00 -4.30
CA SER A 102 18.26 13.71 -2.92
C SER A 102 17.25 14.29 -1.93
N GLY A 103 16.74 13.48 -1.02
CA GLY A 103 15.62 13.87 -0.19
C GLY A 103 15.21 12.85 0.85
N LEU A 104 13.92 12.86 1.16
CA LEU A 104 13.32 12.03 2.20
C LEU A 104 12.02 11.38 1.72
N TYR A 105 11.83 10.12 2.10
CA TYR A 105 10.54 9.46 2.17
C TYR A 105 9.92 9.72 3.56
N ILE A 106 8.70 10.21 3.60
CA ILE A 106 8.06 10.76 4.81
C ILE A 106 6.68 10.16 4.98
N LYS A 107 6.39 9.59 6.16
CA LYS A 107 5.02 9.21 6.55
C LYS A 107 4.43 10.35 7.37
N ASN A 108 3.38 11.00 6.87
CA ASN A 108 2.86 12.24 7.48
C ASN A 108 2.02 11.98 8.74
N TYR A 109 1.50 10.76 8.88
CA TYR A 109 0.70 10.32 10.02
C TYR A 109 1.54 9.80 11.20
N ALA A 110 2.85 9.62 11.01
CA ALA A 110 3.74 9.05 12.01
C ALA A 110 4.75 10.09 12.50
N ASP A 111 4.94 10.15 13.82
CA ASP A 111 5.77 11.18 14.46
C ASP A 111 7.22 11.15 13.95
N ASN A 112 7.60 12.27 13.36
CA ASN A 112 8.91 12.49 12.77
C ASN A 112 9.36 11.39 11.81
N TYR A 113 8.45 10.66 11.13
CA TYR A 113 8.81 9.54 10.27
C TYR A 113 9.45 10.00 8.94
N ARG A 114 10.73 9.70 8.79
CA ARG A 114 11.62 10.12 7.70
C ARG A 114 12.64 9.02 7.44
N LEU A 115 12.83 8.67 6.17
CA LEU A 115 13.88 7.78 5.67
C LEU A 115 14.63 8.47 4.53
N PRO A 116 15.97 8.34 4.45
CA PRO A 116 16.75 8.88 3.33
C PRO A 116 16.25 8.35 1.99
N PHE A 117 16.16 9.24 1.00
CA PHE A 117 15.78 8.92 -0.37
C PHE A 117 16.78 9.53 -1.36
N LYS A 118 17.17 8.75 -2.35
CA LYS A 118 17.95 9.19 -3.51
C LYS A 118 17.34 8.62 -4.79
N ALA A 119 17.46 9.31 -5.91
CA ALA A 119 17.10 8.73 -7.21
C ALA A 119 18.04 9.21 -8.32
N THR A 120 18.18 8.40 -9.36
CA THR A 120 18.99 8.74 -10.54
C THR A 120 18.17 8.52 -11.82
N PHE A 121 18.21 9.50 -12.70
CA PHE A 121 17.55 9.50 -14.00
C PHE A 121 18.22 8.55 -14.99
N GLY A 122 17.43 7.93 -15.87
CA GLY A 122 17.95 7.15 -17.01
C GLY A 122 18.49 5.76 -16.66
N LYS A 123 18.49 5.37 -15.38
CA LYS A 123 18.77 3.99 -14.95
C LYS A 123 17.56 3.10 -15.23
N VAL A 124 17.52 2.51 -16.43
CA VAL A 124 16.49 1.55 -16.85
C VAL A 124 16.57 0.28 -16.00
N GLY A 125 15.43 -0.23 -15.54
CA GLY A 125 15.33 -1.40 -14.66
C GLY A 125 15.62 -1.10 -13.17
N ARG A 126 15.30 -2.05 -12.29
CA ARG A 126 15.42 -1.91 -10.83
C ARG A 126 16.83 -2.20 -10.30
N PHE A 127 17.56 -3.09 -10.97
CA PHE A 127 18.89 -3.56 -10.56
C PHE A 127 19.93 -3.36 -11.66
N ASP A 128 21.20 -3.27 -11.29
CA ASP A 128 22.30 -3.25 -12.25
C ASP A 128 22.71 -4.71 -12.55
N HIS A 129 22.52 -5.17 -13.79
CA HIS A 129 22.88 -6.52 -14.25
C HIS A 129 22.39 -7.68 -13.34
N PRO A 130 21.09 -7.73 -12.98
CA PRO A 130 20.59 -8.81 -12.13
C PRO A 130 20.78 -10.17 -12.81
N GLN A 131 20.96 -11.21 -12.01
CA GLN A 131 20.92 -12.60 -12.43
C GLN A 131 20.12 -13.40 -11.40
N SER A 132 19.38 -14.39 -11.88
CA SER A 132 18.66 -15.31 -11.00
C SER A 132 18.85 -16.75 -11.43
N ASN A 133 18.92 -17.64 -10.46
CA ASN A 133 18.88 -19.08 -10.67
C ASN A 133 17.60 -19.66 -10.07
N GLY A 134 17.15 -20.80 -10.59
CA GLY A 134 15.89 -21.44 -10.18
C GLY A 134 15.93 -22.18 -8.83
N LYS A 135 16.96 -22.03 -8.00
CA LYS A 135 17.05 -22.78 -6.72
C LYS A 135 15.97 -22.38 -5.70
N PHE A 136 15.43 -21.18 -5.84
CA PHE A 136 14.43 -20.62 -4.94
C PHE A 136 13.00 -20.82 -5.47
N ASP A 137 12.83 -21.35 -6.68
CA ASP A 137 11.51 -21.51 -7.29
C ASP A 137 10.64 -22.49 -6.50
N GLY A 138 9.34 -22.17 -6.41
CA GLY A 138 8.33 -23.00 -5.77
C GLY A 138 7.71 -22.38 -4.53
N ARG A 139 7.16 -23.25 -3.70
CA ARG A 139 6.36 -22.92 -2.52
C ARG A 139 7.13 -23.28 -1.25
N TRP A 140 7.23 -22.33 -0.34
CA TRP A 140 8.07 -22.42 0.85
C TRP A 140 7.24 -22.19 2.11
N GLU A 141 7.06 -23.24 2.91
CA GLU A 141 6.51 -23.12 4.26
C GLU A 141 7.46 -22.24 5.07
N THR A 142 7.01 -21.06 5.44
CA THR A 142 7.82 -19.99 6.02
C THR A 142 7.31 -19.64 7.40
N THR A 143 8.23 -19.40 8.34
CA THR A 143 7.91 -18.87 9.66
C THR A 143 8.72 -17.61 9.90
N PHE A 144 8.04 -16.46 9.97
CA PHE A 144 8.64 -15.22 10.48
C PHE A 144 8.57 -15.21 12.01
N VAL A 145 9.53 -14.53 12.64
CA VAL A 145 9.52 -14.29 14.08
C VAL A 145 9.52 -12.79 14.30
N ASN A 146 8.45 -12.26 14.92
CA ASN A 146 8.36 -10.84 15.20
C ASN A 146 9.24 -10.42 16.40
N GLU A 147 9.27 -9.12 16.71
CA GLU A 147 10.10 -8.58 17.80
C GLU A 147 9.75 -9.13 19.20
N GLU A 148 8.52 -9.66 19.37
CA GLU A 148 8.06 -10.29 20.62
C GLU A 148 8.37 -11.79 20.68
N GLY A 149 9.01 -12.35 19.64
CA GLY A 149 9.31 -13.77 19.54
C GLY A 149 8.13 -14.64 19.11
N ARG A 150 7.03 -14.04 18.62
CA ARG A 150 5.87 -14.80 18.12
C ARG A 150 6.12 -15.27 16.69
N GLU A 151 5.82 -16.53 16.45
CA GLU A 151 5.87 -17.14 15.13
C GLU A 151 4.67 -16.73 14.28
N ILE A 152 4.95 -16.26 13.07
CA ILE A 152 3.97 -15.87 12.07
C ILE A 152 4.15 -16.82 10.87
N PRO A 153 3.27 -17.81 10.70
CA PRO A 153 3.35 -18.72 9.57
C PRO A 153 2.93 -18.00 8.29
N ALA A 154 3.64 -18.28 7.23
CA ALA A 154 3.51 -17.71 5.91
C ALA A 154 3.90 -18.76 4.85
N GLU A 155 3.64 -18.42 3.61
CA GLU A 155 4.05 -19.17 2.45
C GLU A 155 4.80 -18.27 1.48
N GLY A 156 6.07 -18.56 1.22
CA GLY A 156 6.82 -17.95 0.14
C GLY A 156 6.46 -18.60 -1.19
N ILE A 157 6.06 -17.81 -2.19
CA ILE A 157 5.74 -18.28 -3.53
C ILE A 157 6.69 -17.56 -4.47
N PHE A 158 7.70 -18.28 -4.99
CA PHE A 158 8.75 -17.67 -5.80
C PHE A 158 8.91 -18.34 -7.15
N LYS A 159 9.34 -17.55 -8.12
CA LYS A 159 9.59 -18.00 -9.48
C LYS A 159 10.64 -17.13 -10.16
N THR A 160 11.58 -17.77 -10.82
CA THR A 160 12.58 -17.11 -11.65
C THR A 160 11.97 -16.76 -13.01
N GLU A 161 12.03 -15.48 -13.38
CA GLU A 161 11.55 -14.95 -14.65
C GLU A 161 12.67 -14.21 -15.36
N GLY A 162 13.29 -14.89 -16.33
CA GLY A 162 14.47 -14.37 -17.01
C GLY A 162 15.64 -14.18 -16.03
N ALA A 163 16.04 -12.94 -15.82
CA ALA A 163 17.16 -12.58 -14.94
C ALA A 163 16.73 -12.17 -13.52
N LEU A 164 15.43 -12.26 -13.21
CA LEU A 164 14.84 -11.79 -11.95
C LEU A 164 14.23 -12.95 -11.17
N LEU A 165 14.27 -12.84 -9.85
CA LEU A 165 13.45 -13.65 -8.95
C LEU A 165 12.20 -12.82 -8.61
N THR A 166 11.02 -13.41 -8.77
CA THR A 166 9.73 -12.76 -8.49
C THR A 166 8.94 -13.59 -7.50
N GLY A 167 7.99 -12.97 -6.80
CA GLY A 167 7.08 -13.71 -5.93
C GLY A 167 6.35 -12.85 -4.92
N THR A 168 5.92 -13.51 -3.85
CA THR A 168 5.34 -12.87 -2.66
C THR A 168 5.47 -13.79 -1.46
N PHE A 169 5.24 -13.26 -0.26
CA PHE A 169 4.90 -14.07 0.91
C PHE A 169 3.40 -13.90 1.17
N LEU A 170 2.67 -15.02 1.20
CA LEU A 170 1.28 -15.07 1.63
C LEU A 170 1.24 -15.37 3.13
N THR A 171 0.43 -14.63 3.88
CA THR A 171 0.18 -14.85 5.31
C THR A 171 -1.30 -15.17 5.52
N LYS A 172 -1.69 -15.48 6.76
CA LYS A 172 -3.11 -15.69 7.11
C LYS A 172 -4.02 -14.51 6.79
N THR A 173 -3.47 -13.30 6.62
CA THR A 173 -4.23 -12.05 6.61
C THR A 173 -4.00 -11.22 5.34
N GLY A 174 -3.22 -11.73 4.39
CA GLY A 174 -2.89 -11.08 3.13
C GLY A 174 -1.45 -11.36 2.71
N ASP A 175 -0.94 -10.63 1.74
CA ASP A 175 0.36 -10.89 1.13
C ASP A 175 1.29 -9.67 1.11
N TYR A 176 2.57 -9.92 0.77
CA TYR A 176 3.63 -8.92 0.71
C TYR A 176 3.82 -8.27 -0.67
N ARG A 177 2.82 -8.46 -1.53
CA ARG A 177 2.72 -7.93 -2.90
C ARG A 177 3.91 -8.32 -3.77
N TYR A 178 3.95 -7.76 -4.97
CA TYR A 178 4.86 -8.06 -6.08
C TYR A 178 6.35 -7.90 -5.71
N LEU A 179 6.92 -8.89 -5.02
CA LEU A 179 8.35 -8.95 -4.73
C LEU A 179 9.09 -9.20 -6.03
N GLU A 180 10.13 -8.42 -6.25
CA GLU A 180 11.04 -8.56 -7.38
C GLU A 180 12.48 -8.37 -6.90
N GLY A 181 13.38 -9.18 -7.42
CA GLY A 181 14.75 -9.20 -6.97
C GLY A 181 15.64 -10.12 -7.80
N TYR A 182 16.68 -10.64 -7.17
CA TYR A 182 17.72 -11.42 -7.84
C TYR A 182 18.36 -12.43 -6.88
N THR A 183 19.23 -13.30 -7.39
CA THR A 183 19.92 -14.31 -6.58
C THR A 183 21.42 -14.31 -6.83
N ASP A 184 22.21 -14.54 -5.77
CA ASP A 184 23.65 -14.69 -5.84
C ASP A 184 24.06 -16.07 -5.30
N GLU A 185 24.34 -17.03 -6.20
CA GLU A 185 24.65 -18.44 -5.87
C GLU A 185 23.62 -19.12 -4.94
N ASN A 186 23.72 -18.91 -3.63
CA ASN A 186 22.88 -19.46 -2.58
C ASN A 186 22.14 -18.37 -1.77
N ALA A 187 22.24 -17.10 -2.14
CA ALA A 187 21.48 -16.02 -1.54
C ALA A 187 20.36 -15.54 -2.46
N MET A 188 19.22 -15.15 -1.89
CA MET A 188 18.16 -14.40 -2.58
C MET A 188 17.98 -13.02 -1.95
N HIS A 189 17.67 -12.05 -2.80
CA HIS A 189 17.36 -10.67 -2.42
C HIS A 189 16.03 -10.30 -3.07
N LEU A 190 15.03 -9.89 -2.28
CA LEU A 190 13.70 -9.54 -2.77
C LEU A 190 13.24 -8.19 -2.19
N PHE A 191 12.52 -7.42 -3.01
CA PHE A 191 12.16 -6.05 -2.70
C PHE A 191 10.72 -5.73 -3.12
N THR A 192 9.99 -5.02 -2.26
CA THR A 192 8.67 -4.43 -2.58
C THR A 192 8.67 -2.96 -2.20
N PHE A 193 8.19 -2.12 -3.11
CA PHE A 193 7.84 -0.74 -2.82
C PHE A 193 6.60 -0.30 -3.62
N ASP A 194 5.47 -0.18 -2.95
CA ASP A 194 4.16 0.20 -3.51
C ASP A 194 3.70 1.61 -3.08
N GLY A 195 4.59 2.35 -2.41
CA GLY A 195 4.33 3.68 -1.86
C GLY A 195 4.08 3.69 -0.34
N THR A 196 3.78 2.54 0.28
CA THR A 196 3.66 2.41 1.75
C THR A 196 4.45 1.24 2.32
N HIS A 197 4.35 0.06 1.69
CA HIS A 197 5.25 -1.05 1.95
C HIS A 197 6.63 -0.68 1.44
N ALA A 198 7.63 -0.87 2.29
CA ALA A 198 9.02 -0.60 1.99
C ALA A 198 9.83 -1.76 2.56
N PHE A 199 9.91 -2.83 1.78
CA PHE A 199 10.32 -4.14 2.24
C PHE A 199 11.59 -4.61 1.56
N VAL A 200 12.53 -5.10 2.36
CA VAL A 200 13.76 -5.74 1.90
C VAL A 200 13.83 -7.12 2.53
N PHE A 201 14.03 -8.15 1.72
CA PHE A 201 14.26 -9.52 2.18
C PHE A 201 15.62 -9.99 1.70
N THR A 202 16.35 -10.64 2.60
CA THR A 202 17.55 -11.41 2.27
C THR A 202 17.41 -12.80 2.85
N ALA A 203 17.85 -13.83 2.12
CA ALA A 203 17.92 -15.19 2.67
C ALA A 203 18.99 -16.03 2.01
N ASP A 204 19.59 -16.91 2.80
CA ASP A 204 20.58 -17.89 2.36
C ASP A 204 19.97 -19.30 2.35
N LEU A 205 20.19 -20.03 1.26
CA LEU A 205 19.90 -21.45 1.14
C LEU A 205 20.96 -22.25 1.90
N GLN A 206 20.52 -22.92 2.95
CA GLN A 206 21.34 -23.75 3.82
C GLN A 206 21.64 -25.11 3.17
N THR A 207 22.65 -25.81 3.70
CA THR A 207 23.06 -27.13 3.19
C THR A 207 22.00 -28.22 3.39
N ASP A 208 21.08 -28.05 4.34
CA ASP A 208 19.94 -28.94 4.58
C ASP A 208 18.72 -28.63 3.69
N GLY A 209 18.85 -27.65 2.79
CA GLY A 209 17.78 -27.23 1.87
C GLY A 209 16.78 -26.23 2.46
N THR A 210 16.97 -25.78 3.71
CA THR A 210 16.16 -24.70 4.30
C THR A 210 16.65 -23.32 3.88
N LEU A 211 15.77 -22.32 3.93
CA LEU A 211 16.14 -20.91 3.85
C LEU A 211 16.25 -20.34 5.26
N LYS A 212 17.26 -19.48 5.46
CA LYS A 212 17.35 -18.63 6.63
C LYS A 212 17.52 -17.20 6.16
N GLY A 213 16.59 -16.33 6.56
CA GLY A 213 16.55 -14.97 6.07
C GLY A 213 16.15 -13.94 7.10
N VAL A 214 16.17 -12.68 6.66
CA VAL A 214 15.73 -11.52 7.42
C VAL A 214 14.86 -10.64 6.52
N TYR A 215 13.72 -10.26 7.07
CA TYR A 215 12.80 -9.29 6.50
C TYR A 215 12.98 -7.95 7.23
N TYR A 216 13.27 -6.89 6.48
CA TYR A 216 13.41 -5.52 6.99
C TYR A 216 12.23 -4.67 6.52
N SER A 217 11.64 -3.92 7.44
CA SER A 217 10.61 -2.95 7.11
C SER A 217 10.74 -1.65 7.91
N GLY A 218 10.47 -0.55 7.24
CA GLY A 218 10.44 0.77 7.86
C GLY A 218 11.74 1.17 8.57
N ARG A 219 11.62 1.74 9.77
CA ARG A 219 12.74 2.36 10.50
C ARG A 219 13.60 1.41 11.32
N SER A 220 13.00 0.35 11.84
CA SER A 220 13.64 -0.48 12.86
C SER A 220 13.12 -1.92 12.87
N SER A 221 12.03 -2.21 12.17
CA SER A 221 11.42 -3.55 12.18
C SER A 221 12.28 -4.48 11.35
N LYS A 222 12.68 -5.57 11.99
CA LYS A 222 13.44 -6.66 11.38
C LYS A 222 12.94 -7.99 11.95
N GLU A 223 12.60 -8.91 11.07
CA GLU A 223 12.03 -10.20 11.43
C GLU A 223 12.88 -11.30 10.79
N PRO A 224 13.59 -12.13 11.56
CA PRO A 224 14.20 -13.31 11.00
C PRO A 224 13.11 -14.29 10.57
N PHE A 225 13.40 -15.05 9.52
CA PHE A 225 12.53 -16.13 9.08
C PHE A 225 13.31 -17.37 8.68
N THR A 226 12.65 -18.50 8.78
CA THR A 226 13.10 -19.76 8.18
C THR A 226 12.06 -20.23 7.18
N ALA A 227 12.50 -20.95 6.16
CA ALA A 227 11.59 -21.57 5.20
C ALA A 227 12.08 -22.95 4.78
N LYS A 228 11.15 -23.84 4.43
CA LYS A 228 11.46 -25.12 3.78
C LYS A 228 10.56 -25.31 2.57
N ASN A 229 11.10 -25.90 1.51
CA ASN A 229 10.30 -26.19 0.32
C ASN A 229 9.19 -27.18 0.71
N ASN A 230 7.95 -26.75 0.56
CA ASN A 230 6.77 -27.56 0.88
C ASN A 230 5.61 -27.15 -0.02
N PRO A 231 5.44 -27.81 -1.19
CA PRO A 231 4.36 -27.48 -2.13
C PRO A 231 2.97 -27.88 -1.66
N ASN A 232 2.86 -28.57 -0.52
CA ASN A 232 1.58 -28.98 0.06
C ASN A 232 1.27 -28.22 1.34
N PHE A 233 2.04 -27.17 1.68
CA PHE A 233 1.72 -26.33 2.82
C PHE A 233 0.42 -25.56 2.57
N GLU A 234 -0.41 -25.46 3.60
CA GLU A 234 -1.64 -24.69 3.56
C GLU A 234 -1.70 -23.79 4.79
N LEU A 235 -2.05 -22.52 4.56
CA LEU A 235 -2.32 -21.60 5.64
C LEU A 235 -3.70 -21.89 6.26
N PRO A 236 -3.90 -21.55 7.54
CA PRO A 236 -5.21 -21.63 8.16
C PRO A 236 -6.29 -20.91 7.36
N ASN A 237 -7.48 -21.50 7.35
CA ASN A 237 -8.64 -21.00 6.62
C ASN A 237 -9.01 -19.57 7.07
N ALA A 238 -9.03 -18.63 6.12
CA ALA A 238 -9.40 -17.23 6.34
C ALA A 238 -10.84 -17.06 6.89
N LEU A 239 -11.70 -18.07 6.70
CA LEU A 239 -13.09 -18.08 7.17
C LEU A 239 -13.24 -18.41 8.67
N GLU A 240 -12.18 -18.86 9.33
CA GLU A 240 -12.24 -19.35 10.72
C GLU A 240 -11.56 -18.41 11.72
N LEU A 241 -10.90 -17.35 11.24
CA LEU A 241 -10.08 -16.45 12.06
C LEU A 241 -10.93 -15.47 12.88
N THR A 242 -11.93 -14.89 12.24
CA THR A 242 -12.94 -14.02 12.84
C THR A 242 -14.31 -14.64 12.68
N TYR A 243 -15.08 -14.72 13.77
CA TYR A 243 -16.41 -15.31 13.81
C TYR A 243 -17.31 -14.56 14.81
N LEU A 244 -18.62 -14.71 14.66
CA LEU A 244 -19.58 -14.20 15.64
C LEU A 244 -19.51 -15.01 16.94
N LYS A 245 -19.51 -14.31 18.08
CA LYS A 245 -19.63 -14.95 19.39
C LYS A 245 -20.94 -15.72 19.50
N GLU A 246 -20.94 -16.74 20.35
CA GLU A 246 -22.15 -17.51 20.66
C GLU A 246 -23.30 -16.58 21.09
N GLY A 247 -24.50 -16.83 20.57
CA GLY A 247 -25.68 -16.00 20.81
C GLY A 247 -25.85 -14.81 19.86
N PHE A 248 -24.90 -14.57 18.94
CA PHE A 248 -25.04 -13.57 17.88
C PHE A 248 -25.21 -14.25 16.51
N ASP A 249 -26.17 -13.76 15.74
CA ASP A 249 -26.41 -14.09 14.32
C ASP A 249 -26.36 -12.84 13.43
N LYS A 250 -26.39 -11.64 14.03
CA LYS A 250 -26.35 -10.34 13.36
C LYS A 250 -25.17 -9.48 13.83
N VAL A 251 -24.82 -8.51 13.00
CA VAL A 251 -23.93 -7.39 13.34
C VAL A 251 -24.77 -6.13 13.48
N SER A 252 -24.37 -5.25 14.39
CA SER A 252 -24.94 -3.93 14.57
C SER A 252 -23.82 -2.91 14.77
N PHE A 253 -23.98 -1.73 14.18
CA PHE A 253 -23.08 -0.61 14.38
C PHE A 253 -23.81 0.70 14.15
N SER A 254 -23.23 1.79 14.65
CA SER A 254 -23.62 3.14 14.29
C SER A 254 -22.36 3.98 14.22
N PHE A 255 -21.95 4.30 13.00
CA PHE A 255 -20.74 5.06 12.73
C PHE A 255 -21.07 6.28 11.87
N PRO A 256 -20.32 7.39 12.01
CA PRO A 256 -20.55 8.55 11.18
C PRO A 256 -20.12 8.26 9.73
N GLY A 257 -21.00 8.54 8.78
CA GLY A 257 -20.67 8.60 7.36
C GLY A 257 -19.79 9.80 7.05
N LEU A 258 -19.39 9.94 5.78
CA LEU A 258 -18.56 11.06 5.33
C LEU A 258 -19.26 12.44 5.47
N ASP A 259 -20.59 12.47 5.55
CA ASP A 259 -21.36 13.68 5.83
C ASP A 259 -21.54 13.95 7.35
N GLY A 260 -20.96 13.11 8.20
CA GLY A 260 -21.02 13.20 9.66
C GLY A 260 -22.29 12.62 10.28
N LYS A 261 -23.27 12.16 9.48
CA LYS A 261 -24.49 11.55 10.01
C LYS A 261 -24.26 10.07 10.35
N PRO A 262 -24.93 9.53 11.37
CA PRO A 262 -24.85 8.12 11.67
C PRO A 262 -25.42 7.30 10.51
N VAL A 263 -24.71 6.23 10.15
CA VAL A 263 -25.14 5.19 9.21
C VAL A 263 -25.24 3.88 9.98
N THR A 264 -26.30 3.12 9.71
CA THR A 264 -26.59 1.84 10.37
C THR A 264 -27.08 0.81 9.37
N LEU A 265 -27.03 -0.47 9.71
CA LEU A 265 -27.66 -1.53 8.91
C LEU A 265 -29.20 -1.43 8.85
N ASP A 266 -29.81 -0.70 9.78
CA ASP A 266 -31.26 -0.49 9.85
C ASP A 266 -31.74 0.66 8.94
N ASP A 267 -30.83 1.33 8.22
CA ASP A 267 -31.22 2.36 7.26
C ASP A 267 -31.95 1.72 6.07
N GLU A 268 -33.00 2.38 5.56
CA GLU A 268 -33.89 1.84 4.50
C GLU A 268 -33.13 1.38 3.23
N LYS A 269 -31.97 1.97 2.95
CA LYS A 269 -31.13 1.58 1.81
C LYS A 269 -30.65 0.13 1.90
N TYR A 270 -30.42 -0.39 3.11
CA TYR A 270 -29.80 -1.70 3.33
C TYR A 270 -30.81 -2.80 3.67
N LYS A 271 -32.05 -2.44 4.04
CA LYS A 271 -33.10 -3.42 4.35
C LYS A 271 -33.40 -4.30 3.14
N GLY A 272 -33.46 -5.61 3.37
CA GLY A 272 -33.78 -6.58 2.31
C GLY A 272 -32.67 -6.82 1.28
N LYS A 273 -31.50 -6.23 1.51
CA LYS A 273 -30.33 -6.37 0.62
C LYS A 273 -29.36 -7.38 1.19
N VAL A 274 -28.61 -8.01 0.30
CA VAL A 274 -27.34 -8.62 0.70
C VAL A 274 -26.37 -7.48 0.98
N VAL A 275 -25.72 -7.48 2.14
CA VAL A 275 -24.81 -6.41 2.55
C VAL A 275 -23.42 -6.96 2.83
N LEU A 276 -22.40 -6.33 2.26
CA LEU A 276 -21.01 -6.59 2.61
C LEU A 276 -20.50 -5.46 3.50
N LEU A 277 -19.98 -5.81 4.68
CA LEU A 277 -19.24 -4.87 5.52
C LEU A 277 -17.75 -5.08 5.31
N GLN A 278 -17.11 -4.13 4.64
CA GLN A 278 -15.68 -4.16 4.38
C GLN A 278 -14.95 -3.42 5.51
N ILE A 279 -14.31 -4.14 6.43
CA ILE A 279 -13.47 -3.54 7.48
C ILE A 279 -12.10 -3.26 6.86
N PHE A 280 -11.71 -1.99 6.74
CA PHE A 280 -10.53 -1.59 5.97
C PHE A 280 -9.85 -0.33 6.52
N GLY A 281 -8.70 0.02 5.96
CA GLY A 281 -8.09 1.34 6.13
C GLY A 281 -7.30 1.76 4.89
N THR A 282 -7.32 3.05 4.55
CA THR A 282 -6.70 3.58 3.32
C THR A 282 -5.18 3.48 3.30
N TRP A 283 -4.57 3.22 4.44
CA TRP A 283 -3.15 2.99 4.64
C TRP A 283 -2.69 1.56 4.31
N CYS A 284 -3.61 0.62 4.09
CA CYS A 284 -3.33 -0.79 3.86
C CYS A 284 -3.41 -1.14 2.35
N PRO A 285 -2.31 -1.61 1.73
CA PRO A 285 -2.32 -2.01 0.32
C PRO A 285 -3.24 -3.18 -0.02
N ASN A 286 -3.43 -4.14 0.88
CA ASN A 286 -4.36 -5.25 0.63
C ASN A 286 -5.81 -4.77 0.66
N CYS A 287 -6.14 -3.79 1.52
CA CYS A 287 -7.44 -3.10 1.48
C CYS A 287 -7.64 -2.32 0.17
N MET A 288 -6.56 -1.76 -0.39
CA MET A 288 -6.59 -1.07 -1.68
C MET A 288 -6.96 -2.03 -2.82
N ASP A 289 -6.37 -3.22 -2.89
CA ASP A 289 -6.74 -4.22 -3.90
C ASP A 289 -8.16 -4.76 -3.70
N GLU A 290 -8.54 -5.06 -2.46
CA GLU A 290 -9.91 -5.50 -2.15
C GLU A 290 -10.94 -4.45 -2.56
N THR A 291 -10.68 -3.17 -2.26
CA THR A 291 -11.54 -2.05 -2.66
C THR A 291 -11.68 -1.96 -4.18
N ARG A 292 -10.59 -2.14 -4.93
CA ARG A 292 -10.64 -2.16 -6.41
C ARG A 292 -11.49 -3.33 -6.91
N PHE A 293 -11.31 -4.51 -6.34
CA PHE A 293 -12.11 -5.69 -6.67
C PHE A 293 -13.61 -5.47 -6.36
N TYR A 294 -13.94 -5.00 -5.16
CA TYR A 294 -15.32 -4.72 -4.74
C TYR A 294 -15.96 -3.62 -5.54
N LYS A 295 -15.23 -2.57 -5.90
CA LYS A 295 -15.71 -1.53 -6.79
C LYS A 295 -16.14 -2.12 -8.14
N ASP A 296 -15.25 -2.83 -8.82
CA ASP A 296 -15.55 -3.40 -10.13
C ASP A 296 -16.69 -4.43 -10.09
N TRP A 297 -16.78 -5.19 -8.99
CA TRP A 297 -17.86 -6.14 -8.77
C TRP A 297 -19.19 -5.43 -8.47
N TYR A 298 -19.20 -4.44 -7.59
CA TYR A 298 -20.39 -3.70 -7.17
C TYR A 298 -21.03 -2.94 -8.34
N ASP A 299 -20.23 -2.29 -9.19
CA ASP A 299 -20.74 -1.60 -10.37
C ASP A 299 -21.53 -2.52 -11.31
N LYS A 300 -21.12 -3.80 -11.40
CA LYS A 300 -21.78 -4.82 -12.22
C LYS A 300 -22.99 -5.46 -11.53
N ASN A 301 -23.05 -5.45 -10.20
CA ASN A 301 -23.99 -6.28 -9.44
C ASN A 301 -24.97 -5.51 -8.54
N LYS A 302 -24.79 -4.22 -8.27
CA LYS A 302 -25.65 -3.43 -7.34
C LYS A 302 -27.14 -3.48 -7.67
N ALA A 303 -27.50 -3.62 -8.95
CA ALA A 303 -28.88 -3.76 -9.40
C ALA A 303 -29.57 -5.06 -8.92
N GLN A 304 -28.81 -6.05 -8.44
CA GLN A 304 -29.33 -7.32 -7.93
C GLN A 304 -29.71 -7.26 -6.44
N GLY A 305 -29.76 -6.05 -5.86
CA GLY A 305 -30.12 -5.83 -4.47
C GLY A 305 -28.98 -6.17 -3.51
N VAL A 306 -27.78 -5.69 -3.84
CA VAL A 306 -26.58 -5.81 -3.01
C VAL A 306 -26.07 -4.42 -2.66
N GLU A 307 -25.60 -4.25 -1.43
CA GLU A 307 -24.94 -3.05 -0.95
C GLU A 307 -23.59 -3.37 -0.29
N ILE A 308 -22.67 -2.40 -0.30
CA ILE A 308 -21.39 -2.49 0.40
C ILE A 308 -21.26 -1.27 1.31
N ILE A 309 -20.79 -1.50 2.54
CA ILE A 309 -20.44 -0.43 3.48
C ILE A 309 -18.99 -0.65 3.90
N GLY A 310 -18.10 0.28 3.56
CA GLY A 310 -16.73 0.26 4.06
C GLY A 310 -16.66 0.88 5.45
N LEU A 311 -16.23 0.10 6.44
CA LEU A 311 -15.95 0.52 7.80
C LEU A 311 -14.47 0.91 7.90
N ALA A 312 -14.18 2.22 7.82
CA ALA A 312 -12.82 2.73 7.78
C ALA A 312 -12.21 2.87 9.18
N TYR A 313 -11.05 2.24 9.37
CA TYR A 313 -10.19 2.36 10.55
C TYR A 313 -8.88 3.03 10.13
N GLU A 314 -8.79 4.34 10.39
CA GLU A 314 -7.73 5.18 9.81
C GLU A 314 -6.56 5.42 10.76
N ASN A 315 -5.40 5.79 10.20
CA ASN A 315 -4.26 6.15 11.02
C ASN A 315 -4.65 7.29 11.98
N PRO A 316 -4.23 7.22 13.25
CA PRO A 316 -4.48 8.30 14.18
C PRO A 316 -3.69 9.55 13.81
N LYS A 317 -4.24 10.72 14.12
CA LYS A 317 -3.52 11.98 14.07
C LYS A 317 -3.15 12.39 15.49
N ASN A 318 -1.87 12.59 15.76
CA ASN A 318 -1.35 12.83 17.12
C ASN A 318 -1.81 11.75 18.12
N GLY A 319 -1.84 10.49 17.69
CA GLY A 319 -2.22 9.34 18.51
C GLY A 319 -3.71 9.21 18.84
N LYS A 320 -4.60 9.96 18.17
CA LYS A 320 -6.05 9.90 18.38
C LYS A 320 -6.83 9.84 17.08
N PHE A 321 -8.07 9.36 17.16
CA PHE A 321 -9.04 9.50 16.07
C PHE A 321 -9.30 10.99 15.79
N ASP A 322 -9.26 11.37 14.52
CA ASP A 322 -9.58 12.71 14.02
C ASP A 322 -10.50 12.53 12.82
N PHE A 323 -11.74 13.01 12.95
CA PHE A 323 -12.80 12.80 11.95
C PHE A 323 -12.44 13.41 10.60
N ASP A 324 -11.98 14.67 10.58
CA ASP A 324 -11.68 15.39 9.34
C ASP A 324 -10.48 14.77 8.62
N TYR A 325 -9.47 14.34 9.37
CA TYR A 325 -8.34 13.60 8.83
C TYR A 325 -8.79 12.29 8.21
N ALA A 326 -9.47 11.42 8.97
CA ALA A 326 -9.95 10.13 8.49
C ALA A 326 -10.87 10.29 7.26
N LYS A 327 -11.81 11.25 7.32
CA LYS A 327 -12.67 11.62 6.20
C LYS A 327 -11.86 11.97 4.96
N SER A 328 -10.87 12.86 5.07
CA SER A 328 -10.05 13.28 3.93
C SER A 328 -9.29 12.11 3.29
N ARG A 329 -8.86 11.12 4.10
CA ARG A 329 -8.18 9.92 3.57
C ARG A 329 -9.14 9.04 2.78
N VAL A 330 -10.32 8.79 3.34
CA VAL A 330 -11.35 7.96 2.71
C VAL A 330 -11.91 8.62 1.46
N GLU A 331 -12.16 9.93 1.48
CA GLU A 331 -12.59 10.69 0.31
C GLU A 331 -11.56 10.62 -0.82
N LYS A 332 -10.27 10.76 -0.50
CA LYS A 332 -9.20 10.59 -1.50
C LYS A 332 -9.23 9.21 -2.16
N MET A 333 -9.40 8.15 -1.39
CA MET A 333 -9.51 6.79 -1.95
C MET A 333 -10.78 6.62 -2.78
N LYS A 334 -11.92 7.11 -2.28
CA LYS A 334 -13.21 7.09 -2.97
C LYS A 334 -13.12 7.80 -4.32
N GLU A 335 -12.50 8.97 -4.39
CA GLU A 335 -12.32 9.71 -5.64
C GLU A 335 -11.36 8.99 -6.58
N LYS A 336 -10.20 8.54 -6.08
CA LYS A 336 -9.17 7.86 -6.87
C LYS A 336 -9.68 6.60 -7.57
N TYR A 337 -10.53 5.83 -6.89
CA TYR A 337 -11.12 4.60 -7.42
C TYR A 337 -12.58 4.74 -7.87
N GLN A 338 -13.12 5.96 -7.80
CA GLN A 338 -14.50 6.29 -8.17
C GLN A 338 -15.54 5.41 -7.43
N VAL A 339 -15.29 5.09 -6.17
CA VAL A 339 -16.09 4.12 -5.42
C VAL A 339 -17.54 4.60 -5.24
N GLY A 340 -18.48 3.76 -5.67
CA GLY A 340 -19.92 4.09 -5.71
C GLY A 340 -20.73 3.65 -4.49
N TYR A 341 -20.12 2.93 -3.56
CA TYR A 341 -20.77 2.46 -2.32
C TYR A 341 -20.40 3.33 -1.10
N ASP A 342 -21.02 3.05 0.04
CA ASP A 342 -20.95 3.93 1.21
C ASP A 342 -19.72 3.64 2.08
N TYR A 343 -19.24 4.69 2.76
CA TYR A 343 -18.16 4.60 3.73
C TYR A 343 -18.57 5.26 5.04
N VAL A 344 -18.13 4.67 6.14
CA VAL A 344 -18.25 5.21 7.49
C VAL A 344 -16.89 5.21 8.17
N LEU A 345 -16.70 6.11 9.14
CA LEU A 345 -15.47 6.22 9.91
C LEU A 345 -15.64 5.51 11.25
N ALA A 346 -15.13 4.29 11.33
CA ALA A 346 -15.41 3.35 12.41
C ALA A 346 -14.41 3.43 13.59
N GLY A 347 -13.19 3.94 13.34
CA GLY A 347 -12.20 4.09 14.40
C GLY A 347 -10.78 4.32 13.90
N ILE A 348 -9.81 3.91 14.71
CA ILE A 348 -8.38 4.00 14.38
C ILE A 348 -7.82 2.66 13.89
N SER A 349 -6.69 2.70 13.19
CA SER A 349 -5.97 1.59 12.58
C SER A 349 -5.35 0.57 13.57
N GLU A 350 -6.08 0.20 14.62
CA GLU A 350 -5.68 -0.80 15.61
C GLU A 350 -6.71 -1.95 15.64
N SER A 351 -6.24 -3.18 15.54
CA SER A 351 -7.11 -4.38 15.58
C SER A 351 -7.92 -4.48 16.89
N SER A 352 -7.38 -3.96 18.00
CA SER A 352 -8.08 -3.83 19.29
C SER A 352 -9.25 -2.85 19.23
N ASP A 353 -9.09 -1.72 18.53
CA ASP A 353 -10.14 -0.72 18.37
C ASP A 353 -11.27 -1.26 17.49
N ALA A 354 -10.92 -1.90 16.37
CA ALA A 354 -11.89 -2.60 15.53
C ALA A 354 -12.67 -3.67 16.31
N SER A 355 -11.98 -4.51 17.08
CA SER A 355 -12.61 -5.52 17.95
C SER A 355 -13.55 -4.92 18.99
N ARG A 356 -13.19 -3.77 19.57
CA ARG A 356 -14.02 -3.06 20.56
C ARG A 356 -15.27 -2.46 19.94
N SER A 357 -15.14 -1.89 18.74
CA SER A 357 -16.25 -1.25 18.02
C SER A 357 -17.24 -2.25 17.41
N LEU A 358 -16.82 -3.51 17.22
CA LEU A 358 -17.65 -4.62 16.72
C LEU A 358 -17.68 -5.78 17.75
N PRO A 359 -18.29 -5.58 18.93
CA PRO A 359 -18.17 -6.47 20.08
C PRO A 359 -18.84 -7.84 19.89
N MET A 360 -19.71 -8.00 18.89
CA MET A 360 -20.31 -9.29 18.53
C MET A 360 -19.30 -10.27 17.92
N LEU A 361 -18.19 -9.77 17.36
CA LEU A 361 -17.12 -10.59 16.83
C LEU A 361 -16.24 -11.11 17.96
N ASN A 362 -15.66 -12.30 17.78
CA ASN A 362 -14.63 -12.83 18.69
C ASN A 362 -13.45 -11.84 18.80
N LYS A 363 -12.99 -11.33 17.65
CA LYS A 363 -11.92 -10.34 17.47
C LYS A 363 -11.81 -9.99 15.98
N VAL A 364 -11.40 -8.77 15.69
CA VAL A 364 -10.84 -8.38 14.38
C VAL A 364 -9.33 -8.45 14.53
N ILE A 365 -8.66 -9.29 13.74
CA ILE A 365 -7.21 -9.49 13.86
C ILE A 365 -6.41 -8.80 12.76
N SER A 366 -7.02 -8.47 11.63
CA SER A 366 -6.35 -7.85 10.49
C SER A 366 -7.30 -7.06 9.60
N PHE A 367 -6.70 -6.21 8.77
CA PHE A 367 -7.36 -5.52 7.68
C PHE A 367 -6.80 -6.03 6.33
N PRO A 368 -7.66 -6.27 5.33
CA PRO A 368 -9.10 -6.17 5.41
C PRO A 368 -9.75 -7.34 6.17
N THR A 369 -11.04 -7.19 6.51
CA THR A 369 -11.94 -8.29 6.90
C THR A 369 -13.32 -7.98 6.35
N THR A 370 -13.97 -8.93 5.68
CA THR A 370 -15.30 -8.70 5.10
C THR A 370 -16.36 -9.60 5.73
N ILE A 371 -17.46 -8.99 6.16
CA ILE A 371 -18.63 -9.67 6.72
C ILE A 371 -19.73 -9.70 5.67
N PHE A 372 -20.23 -10.89 5.35
CA PHE A 372 -21.28 -11.10 4.37
C PHE A 372 -22.60 -11.34 5.08
N ILE A 373 -23.59 -10.50 4.78
CA ILE A 373 -24.90 -10.47 5.42
C ILE A 373 -25.97 -10.74 4.37
N ASP A 374 -26.88 -11.68 4.65
CA ASP A 374 -28.00 -11.97 3.75
C ASP A 374 -29.16 -10.96 3.87
N ARG A 375 -30.20 -11.15 3.06
CA ARG A 375 -31.39 -10.26 3.02
C ARG A 375 -32.14 -10.17 4.35
N LYS A 376 -32.01 -11.17 5.22
CA LYS A 376 -32.63 -11.24 6.56
C LYS A 376 -31.79 -10.53 7.62
N GLY A 377 -30.64 -9.99 7.23
CA GLY A 377 -29.67 -9.36 8.12
C GLY A 377 -28.82 -10.36 8.90
N ILE A 378 -28.79 -11.64 8.50
CA ILE A 378 -28.01 -12.68 9.17
C ILE A 378 -26.60 -12.75 8.57
N VAL A 379 -25.58 -12.84 9.42
CA VAL A 379 -24.20 -13.06 8.97
C VAL A 379 -24.04 -14.49 8.47
N ARG A 380 -23.57 -14.63 7.23
CA ARG A 380 -23.42 -15.92 6.55
C ARG A 380 -21.97 -16.35 6.38
N ARG A 381 -21.06 -15.39 6.34
CA ARG A 381 -19.64 -15.62 6.19
C ARG A 381 -18.87 -14.42 6.73
N ILE A 382 -17.70 -14.67 7.31
CA ILE A 382 -16.69 -13.66 7.58
C ILE A 382 -15.40 -14.13 6.92
N HIS A 383 -14.78 -13.27 6.12
CA HIS A 383 -13.52 -13.55 5.46
C HIS A 383 -12.45 -12.59 5.98
N THR A 384 -11.43 -13.12 6.66
CA THR A 384 -10.35 -12.32 7.23
C THR A 384 -9.14 -12.28 6.30
N GLY A 385 -8.66 -11.07 5.99
CA GLY A 385 -7.58 -10.83 5.05
C GLY A 385 -8.03 -10.83 3.60
N PHE A 386 -7.08 -10.58 2.70
CA PHE A 386 -7.29 -10.60 1.26
C PHE A 386 -6.01 -11.02 0.55
N SER A 387 -6.09 -12.10 -0.24
CA SER A 387 -5.00 -12.55 -1.11
C SER A 387 -5.05 -11.73 -2.39
N GLY A 388 -4.14 -10.76 -2.55
CA GLY A 388 -4.12 -9.87 -3.70
C GLY A 388 -3.62 -10.54 -4.98
N PRO A 389 -3.69 -9.86 -6.15
CA PRO A 389 -3.33 -10.46 -7.43
C PRO A 389 -1.86 -10.93 -7.53
N ALA A 390 -0.98 -10.42 -6.67
CA ALA A 390 0.41 -10.89 -6.55
C ALA A 390 0.52 -12.37 -6.13
N THR A 391 -0.55 -12.96 -5.58
CA THR A 391 -0.59 -14.35 -5.12
C THR A 391 -1.02 -15.35 -6.22
N GLY A 392 -1.29 -14.87 -7.43
CA GLY A 392 -1.62 -15.70 -8.58
C GLY A 392 -2.86 -16.56 -8.35
N LYS A 393 -2.69 -17.89 -8.34
CA LYS A 393 -3.77 -18.88 -8.20
C LYS A 393 -4.63 -18.65 -6.94
N TYR A 394 -4.04 -18.20 -5.83
CA TYR A 394 -4.80 -17.89 -4.62
C TYR A 394 -5.81 -16.76 -4.80
N TYR A 395 -5.45 -15.74 -5.59
CA TYR A 395 -6.37 -14.67 -5.93
C TYR A 395 -7.47 -15.16 -6.87
N GLU A 396 -7.12 -15.98 -7.87
CA GLU A 396 -8.09 -16.59 -8.78
C GLU A 396 -9.14 -17.42 -8.02
N ASP A 397 -8.68 -18.24 -7.06
CA ASP A 397 -9.55 -19.06 -6.20
C ASP A 397 -10.44 -18.21 -5.31
N PHE A 398 -9.91 -17.14 -4.72
CA PHE A 398 -10.71 -16.17 -3.97
C PHE A 398 -11.80 -15.55 -4.84
N VAL A 399 -11.48 -15.14 -6.07
CA VAL A 399 -12.45 -14.54 -7.00
C VAL A 399 -13.55 -15.53 -7.37
N GLU A 400 -13.20 -16.80 -7.60
CA GLU A 400 -14.18 -17.86 -7.91
C GLU A 400 -15.12 -18.12 -6.72
N ASP A 401 -14.57 -18.37 -5.51
CA ASP A 401 -15.36 -18.60 -4.31
C ASP A 401 -16.25 -17.40 -3.96
N PHE A 402 -15.71 -16.18 -4.01
CA PHE A 402 -16.47 -14.97 -3.77
C PHE A 402 -17.68 -14.86 -4.71
N ASN A 403 -17.48 -15.04 -6.02
CA ASN A 403 -18.56 -14.93 -7.00
C ASN A 403 -19.61 -16.04 -6.81
N GLY A 404 -19.18 -17.27 -6.55
CA GLY A 404 -20.08 -18.39 -6.30
C GLY A 404 -20.93 -18.18 -5.04
N PHE A 405 -20.31 -17.69 -3.96
CA PHE A 405 -21.00 -17.39 -2.72
C PHE A 405 -21.98 -16.22 -2.87
N MET A 406 -21.57 -15.13 -3.52
CA MET A 406 -22.45 -13.99 -3.75
C MET A 406 -23.66 -14.35 -4.62
N LYS A 407 -23.47 -15.18 -5.65
CA LYS A 407 -24.59 -15.70 -6.45
C LYS A 407 -25.58 -16.48 -5.60
N THR A 408 -25.10 -17.25 -4.63
CA THR A 408 -25.95 -18.00 -3.69
C THR A 408 -26.77 -17.03 -2.84
N LEU A 409 -26.13 -16.05 -2.18
CA LEU A 409 -26.83 -15.08 -1.32
C LEU A 409 -27.85 -14.22 -2.09
N ILE A 410 -27.53 -13.81 -3.32
CA ILE A 410 -28.42 -12.99 -4.13
C ILE A 410 -29.70 -13.75 -4.53
N ALA A 411 -29.57 -15.05 -4.79
CA ALA A 411 -30.67 -15.92 -5.23
C ALA A 411 -31.59 -16.37 -4.09
N GLU A 412 -31.17 -16.21 -2.83
CA GLU A 412 -32.01 -16.49 -1.68
C GLU A 412 -33.16 -15.48 -1.59
N GLU A 413 -34.36 -15.99 -1.32
CA GLU A 413 -35.56 -15.19 -1.09
C GLU A 413 -35.53 -14.56 0.32
N GLU A 414 -36.21 -13.42 0.45
CA GLU A 414 -36.33 -12.63 1.69
C GLU A 414 -36.95 -13.36 2.88
#